data_AF-D0GNY6-F1
#
_entry.id   AF-D0GNY6-F1
#
_cell.length_a   1.000
_cell.length_b   1.000
_cell.length_c   1.000
_cell.angle_alpha   90.00
_cell.angle_beta   90.00
_cell.angle_gamma   90.00
#
_symmetry.space_group_name_H-M   'P 1'
#
loop_
_entity.id
_entity.type
_entity.pdbx_description
1 polymer ?
#
loop_
_entity_poly.entity_id
_entity_poly.type
_entity_poly.pdbx_seq_one_letter_code
_entity_poly.pdbx_strand_id
1 'polypeptide(L)'
;MTNEDVKALVKKEYENGAGVTELSQKYKLSINTVKSWRKRDNWKKKQRNAPSTNAPPKKKNAPKIKKGANEREIKIQQDILEGKTPKEVMEQNDISRTTYYRKSKNARQIRLERTEEHLKEIIDEVYPDLSEYLVKMSKAKKNTITRIINSTIETNIDDKQLNKLGKHLELVLKAERELLRTGKMLTSYELLEIDKQLNEEELQQ
;
A
#
# COMPACT_ATOMS: atom_id res chain seq x y z
N MET A 1 29.04 -13.68 40.35
CA MET A 1 28.94 -12.33 39.75
C MET A 1 29.29 -11.34 40.83
N THR A 2 30.30 -10.51 40.64
CA THR A 2 30.72 -9.53 41.65
C THR A 2 29.75 -8.34 41.67
N ASN A 3 29.70 -7.58 42.78
CA ASN A 3 28.84 -6.39 42.87
C ASN A 3 29.17 -5.33 41.80
N GLU A 4 30.41 -5.31 41.29
CA GLU A 4 30.85 -4.39 40.24
C GLU A 4 30.29 -4.78 38.86
N ASP A 5 30.19 -6.08 38.56
CA ASP A 5 29.58 -6.59 37.33
C ASP A 5 28.09 -6.21 37.25
N VAL A 6 27.37 -6.33 38.37
CA VAL A 6 25.95 -5.96 38.46
C VAL A 6 25.77 -4.45 38.25
N LYS A 7 26.64 -3.62 38.84
CA LYS A 7 26.60 -2.17 38.65
C LYS A 7 26.83 -1.77 37.18
N ALA A 8 27.74 -2.45 36.48
CA ALA A 8 28.01 -2.21 35.06
C ALA A 8 26.81 -2.57 34.16
N LEU A 9 26.14 -3.69 34.44
CA LEU A 9 24.93 -4.10 33.71
C LEU A 9 23.77 -3.12 33.93
N VAL A 10 23.54 -2.73 35.19
CA VAL A 10 22.50 -1.75 35.55
C VAL A 10 22.78 -0.40 34.88
N LYS A 11 24.04 0.02 34.81
CA LYS A 11 24.43 1.25 34.09
C LYS A 11 24.06 1.17 32.62
N LYS A 12 24.44 0.09 31.93
CA LYS A 12 24.16 -0.09 30.49
C LYS A 12 22.66 -0.05 30.19
N GLU A 13 21.85 -0.72 31.01
CA GLU A 13 20.39 -0.71 30.84
C GLU A 13 19.75 0.65 31.18
N TYR A 14 20.25 1.32 32.22
CA TYR A 14 19.83 2.68 32.57
C TYR A 14 20.13 3.67 31.43
N GLU A 15 21.34 3.61 30.88
CA GLU A 15 21.76 4.42 29.73
C GLU A 15 20.92 4.09 28.49
N ASN A 16 20.46 2.85 28.30
CA ASN A 16 19.52 2.46 27.24
C ASN A 16 18.06 2.91 27.48
N GLY A 17 17.77 3.54 28.63
CA GLY A 17 16.51 4.22 28.91
C GLY A 17 15.67 3.61 30.04
N ALA A 18 16.06 2.45 30.60
CA ALA A 18 15.30 1.72 31.62
C ALA A 18 15.05 2.57 32.89
N GLY A 19 13.90 2.35 33.54
CA GLY A 19 13.50 3.06 34.76
C GLY A 19 14.32 2.65 35.99
N VAL A 20 14.54 3.56 36.95
CA VAL A 20 15.24 3.21 38.22
C VAL A 20 14.46 2.13 38.99
N THR A 21 13.13 2.22 39.00
CA THR A 21 12.25 1.25 39.66
C THR A 21 12.31 -0.13 38.98
N GLU A 22 12.32 -0.14 37.65
CA GLU A 22 12.42 -1.35 36.83
C GLU A 22 13.75 -2.07 37.05
N LEU A 23 14.86 -1.32 37.06
CA LEU A 23 16.20 -1.87 37.34
C LEU A 23 16.32 -2.40 38.78
N SER A 24 15.70 -1.71 39.74
CA SER A 24 15.66 -2.14 41.14
C SER A 24 14.95 -3.49 41.29
N GLN A 25 13.80 -3.67 40.63
CA GLN A 25 13.07 -4.94 40.64
C GLN A 25 13.84 -6.05 39.91
N LYS A 26 14.37 -5.76 38.71
CA LYS A 26 15.06 -6.74 37.86
C LYS A 26 16.33 -7.30 38.50
N TYR A 27 17.11 -6.44 39.15
CA TYR A 27 18.38 -6.83 39.79
C TYR A 27 18.26 -7.06 41.30
N LYS A 28 17.03 -7.05 41.87
CA LYS A 28 16.75 -7.18 43.31
C LYS A 28 17.59 -6.22 44.17
N LEU A 29 17.81 -5.00 43.67
CA LEU A 29 18.55 -3.94 44.37
C LEU A 29 17.58 -2.97 45.02
N SER A 30 18.00 -2.30 46.10
CA SER A 30 17.20 -1.18 46.62
C SER A 30 17.19 -0.02 45.61
N ILE A 31 16.04 0.67 45.49
CA ILE A 31 15.90 1.85 44.64
C ILE A 31 16.96 2.91 45.00
N ASN A 32 17.30 3.03 46.29
CA ASN A 32 18.30 3.98 46.79
C ASN A 32 19.72 3.64 46.33
N THR A 33 20.04 2.35 46.18
CA THR A 33 21.32 1.88 45.64
C THR A 33 21.49 2.35 44.19
N VAL A 34 20.48 2.14 43.35
CA VAL A 34 20.50 2.55 41.94
C VAL A 34 20.56 4.08 41.81
N LYS A 35 19.80 4.82 42.64
CA LYS A 35 19.88 6.30 42.69
C LYS A 35 21.26 6.80 43.11
N SER A 36 21.88 6.17 44.10
CA SER A 36 23.22 6.53 44.60
C SER A 36 24.28 6.32 43.53
N TRP A 37 24.27 5.18 42.84
CA TRP A 37 25.19 4.90 41.75
C TRP A 37 25.02 5.88 40.58
N ARG A 38 23.78 6.12 40.16
CA ARG A 38 23.48 7.14 39.14
C ARG A 38 24.06 8.51 39.49
N LYS A 39 23.92 8.92 40.76
CA LYS A 39 24.36 10.25 41.23
C LYS A 39 25.89 10.33 41.34
N ARG A 40 26.54 9.29 41.87
CA ARG A 40 28.01 9.26 42.04
C ARG A 40 28.75 9.26 40.70
N ASP A 41 28.23 8.54 39.73
CA ASP A 41 28.91 8.30 38.45
C ASP A 41 28.29 9.11 37.29
N ASN A 42 27.38 10.05 37.58
CA ASN A 42 26.72 10.93 36.61
C ASN A 42 26.15 10.20 35.38
N TRP A 43 25.43 9.09 35.58
CA TRP A 43 24.86 8.31 34.46
C TRP A 43 23.82 9.13 33.68
N LYS A 44 23.91 9.10 32.34
CA LYS A 44 23.01 9.83 31.45
C LYS A 44 22.16 8.87 30.64
N LYS A 45 20.83 9.04 30.69
CA LYS A 45 19.94 8.27 29.81
C LYS A 45 20.13 8.69 28.36
N LYS A 46 20.16 7.73 27.45
CA LYS A 46 20.04 7.96 26.01
C LYS A 46 18.68 8.63 25.78
N GLN A 47 18.72 9.84 25.24
CA GLN A 47 17.51 10.53 24.82
C GLN A 47 16.87 9.67 23.73
N ARG A 48 15.57 9.35 23.85
CA ARG A 48 14.84 8.49 22.90
C ARG A 48 14.90 8.97 21.44
N ASN A 49 15.38 10.19 21.19
CA ASN A 49 15.52 10.83 19.88
C ASN A 49 16.92 11.48 19.64
N ALA A 50 17.99 11.04 20.32
CA ALA A 50 19.33 11.55 20.01
C ALA A 50 19.79 11.01 18.63
N PRO A 51 20.26 11.86 17.70
CA PRO A 51 20.85 11.39 16.46
C PRO A 51 22.06 10.49 16.76
N SER A 52 22.26 9.45 15.94
CA SER A 52 23.54 8.75 15.92
C SER A 52 24.67 9.77 15.72
N THR A 53 25.74 9.61 16.46
CA THR A 53 26.89 10.51 16.58
C THR A 53 27.33 11.07 15.21
N ASN A 54 27.55 12.39 15.14
CA ASN A 54 28.02 13.20 13.99
C ASN A 54 26.98 13.80 13.01
N ALA A 55 25.68 13.84 13.33
CA ALA A 55 24.77 14.74 12.62
C ALA A 55 24.87 16.18 13.18
N PRO A 56 25.01 17.23 12.35
CA PRO A 56 25.02 18.61 12.84
C PRO A 56 23.75 18.88 13.66
N PRO A 57 23.83 19.68 14.74
CA PRO A 57 22.68 19.97 15.57
C PRO A 57 21.54 20.51 14.69
N LYS A 58 20.35 19.91 14.77
CA LYS A 58 19.15 20.39 14.06
C LYS A 58 19.06 21.91 14.28
N LYS A 59 19.16 22.68 13.19
CA LYS A 59 19.03 24.14 13.23
C LYS A 59 17.79 24.48 14.04
N LYS A 60 17.95 25.22 15.15
CA LYS A 60 16.87 25.68 16.05
C LYS A 60 15.75 26.45 15.32
N ASN A 61 16.00 26.85 14.06
CA ASN A 61 15.12 27.65 13.23
C ASN A 61 14.35 26.83 12.18
N ALA A 62 14.37 25.49 12.22
CA ALA A 62 13.35 24.74 11.50
C ALA A 62 12.00 25.04 12.17
N PRO A 63 11.02 25.64 11.46
CA PRO A 63 9.73 25.95 12.07
C PRO A 63 9.15 24.65 12.63
N LYS A 64 8.80 24.65 13.92
CA LYS A 64 8.05 23.54 14.52
C LYS A 64 6.83 23.33 13.64
N ILE A 65 6.61 22.11 13.12
CA ILE A 65 5.39 21.76 12.40
C ILE A 65 4.23 22.17 13.31
N LYS A 66 3.53 23.26 12.96
CA LYS A 66 2.39 23.74 13.73
C LYS A 66 1.33 22.64 13.62
N LYS A 67 0.74 22.19 14.73
CA LYS A 67 -0.30 21.13 14.73
C LYS A 67 -1.41 21.40 13.68
N GLY A 68 -1.75 22.67 13.45
CA GLY A 68 -2.72 23.09 12.43
C GLY A 68 -2.32 22.93 10.96
N ALA A 69 -1.04 22.70 10.64
CA ALA A 69 -0.60 22.44 9.26
C ALA A 69 -1.10 21.07 8.76
N ASN A 70 -1.11 20.06 9.64
CA ASN A 70 -1.68 18.75 9.34
C ASN A 70 -3.21 18.81 9.27
N GLU A 71 -3.86 19.57 10.17
CA GLU A 71 -5.32 19.74 10.14
C GLU A 71 -5.80 20.43 8.85
N ARG A 72 -5.11 21.48 8.38
CA ARG A 72 -5.40 22.09 7.08
C ARG A 72 -5.21 21.13 5.92
N GLU A 73 -4.15 20.31 5.95
CA GLU A 73 -3.89 19.32 4.90
C GLU A 73 -4.96 18.23 4.85
N ILE A 74 -5.37 17.71 6.01
CA ILE A 74 -6.46 16.74 6.14
C ILE A 74 -7.77 17.35 5.63
N LYS A 75 -8.07 18.61 5.98
CA LYS A 75 -9.27 19.31 5.52
C LYS A 75 -9.30 19.49 4.00
N ILE A 76 -8.18 19.92 3.39
CA ILE A 76 -8.06 20.03 1.94
C ILE A 76 -8.30 18.67 1.27
N GLN A 77 -7.78 17.59 1.85
CA GLN A 77 -8.01 16.24 1.33
C GLN A 77 -9.49 15.82 1.46
N GLN A 78 -10.14 16.09 2.59
CA GLN A 78 -11.57 15.85 2.80
C GLN A 78 -12.44 16.63 1.80
N ASP A 79 -12.19 17.93 1.65
CA ASP A 79 -12.90 18.79 0.69
C ASP A 79 -12.81 18.25 -0.76
N ILE A 80 -11.65 17.71 -1.15
CA ILE A 80 -11.45 17.08 -2.46
C ILE A 80 -12.18 15.72 -2.55
N LEU A 81 -12.24 14.96 -1.46
CA LEU A 81 -12.96 13.68 -1.39
C LEU A 81 -14.48 13.87 -1.45
N GLU A 82 -14.99 14.94 -0.84
CA GLU A 82 -16.40 15.36 -0.88
C GLU A 82 -16.82 15.91 -2.24
N GLY A 83 -15.88 16.05 -3.18
CA GLY A 83 -16.17 16.42 -4.57
C GLY A 83 -16.30 17.93 -4.83
N LYS A 84 -15.82 18.79 -3.91
CA LYS A 84 -15.79 20.25 -4.11
C LYS A 84 -14.93 20.62 -5.32
N THR A 85 -15.31 21.70 -6.00
CA THR A 85 -14.59 22.14 -7.21
C THR A 85 -13.21 22.70 -6.86
N PRO A 86 -12.23 22.63 -7.78
CA PRO A 86 -10.90 23.17 -7.53
C PRO A 86 -10.92 24.63 -7.05
N LYS A 87 -11.79 25.46 -7.63
CA LYS A 87 -11.92 26.88 -7.27
C LYS A 87 -12.35 27.05 -5.82
N GLU A 88 -13.39 26.32 -5.39
CA GLU A 88 -13.89 26.37 -4.01
C GLU A 88 -12.83 25.91 -3.00
N VAL A 89 -12.12 24.82 -3.28
CA VAL A 89 -11.08 24.30 -2.37
C VAL A 89 -9.90 25.28 -2.28
N MET A 90 -9.49 25.89 -3.39
CA MET A 90 -8.40 26.87 -3.41
C MET A 90 -8.76 28.14 -2.64
N GLU A 91 -9.99 28.65 -2.80
CA GLU A 91 -10.48 29.84 -2.12
C GLU A 91 -10.70 29.61 -0.61
N GLN A 92 -11.33 28.50 -0.23
CA GLN A 92 -11.60 28.16 1.17
C GLN A 92 -10.33 27.88 1.99
N ASN A 93 -9.29 27.36 1.35
CA ASN A 93 -8.05 26.97 2.03
C ASN A 93 -6.88 27.92 1.77
N ASP A 94 -7.08 28.97 0.97
CA ASP A 94 -6.06 29.95 0.56
C ASP A 94 -4.78 29.27 0.03
N ILE A 95 -4.96 28.41 -0.98
CA ILE A 95 -3.86 27.62 -1.58
C ILE A 95 -3.71 27.90 -3.07
N SER A 96 -2.45 27.86 -3.52
CA SER A 96 -2.14 27.99 -4.94
C SER A 96 -2.57 26.76 -5.76
N ARG A 97 -2.79 26.97 -7.06
CA ARG A 97 -3.12 25.91 -8.03
C ARG A 97 -2.12 24.75 -7.99
N THR A 98 -0.81 25.03 -7.91
CA THR A 98 0.24 24.00 -7.82
C THR A 98 0.11 23.17 -6.54
N THR A 99 -0.19 23.81 -5.41
CA THR A 99 -0.38 23.14 -4.12
C THR A 99 -1.63 22.26 -4.14
N TYR A 100 -2.72 22.77 -4.75
CA TYR A 100 -3.93 21.99 -4.98
C TYR A 100 -3.63 20.72 -5.77
N TYR A 101 -2.98 20.81 -6.93
CA TYR A 101 -2.73 19.61 -7.75
C TYR A 101 -1.80 18.60 -7.06
N ARG A 102 -0.77 19.07 -6.34
CA ARG A 102 0.13 18.20 -5.56
C ARG A 102 -0.62 17.43 -4.46
N LYS A 103 -1.50 18.10 -3.71
CA LYS A 103 -2.32 17.47 -2.65
C LYS A 103 -3.45 16.61 -3.25
N SER A 104 -4.00 17.03 -4.39
CA SER A 104 -5.01 16.28 -5.13
C SER A 104 -4.47 14.97 -5.71
N LYS A 105 -3.17 14.87 -6.00
CA LYS A 105 -2.56 13.62 -6.51
C LYS A 105 -2.79 12.48 -5.50
N ASN A 106 -2.72 12.78 -4.21
CA ASN A 106 -3.02 11.82 -3.13
C ASN A 106 -4.54 11.61 -2.98
N ALA A 107 -5.36 12.67 -3.03
CA ALA A 107 -6.81 12.53 -2.99
C ALA A 107 -7.40 11.75 -4.18
N ARG A 108 -6.80 11.83 -5.37
CA ARG A 108 -7.13 11.03 -6.57
C ARG A 108 -6.82 9.55 -6.34
N GLN A 109 -5.69 9.25 -5.71
CA GLN A 109 -5.34 7.89 -5.30
C GLN A 109 -6.39 7.33 -4.33
N ILE A 110 -6.78 8.11 -3.31
CA ILE A 110 -7.83 7.70 -2.36
C ILE A 110 -9.19 7.53 -3.05
N ARG A 111 -9.55 8.40 -4.00
CA ARG A 111 -10.78 8.22 -4.80
C ARG A 111 -10.72 6.97 -5.66
N LEU A 112 -9.56 6.65 -6.22
CA LEU A 112 -9.34 5.42 -6.99
C LEU A 112 -9.52 4.20 -6.08
N GLU A 113 -8.87 4.18 -4.92
CA GLU A 113 -8.97 3.11 -3.91
C GLU A 113 -10.41 2.91 -3.44
N ARG A 114 -11.15 3.97 -3.06
CA ARG A 114 -12.57 3.86 -2.68
C ARG A 114 -13.46 3.35 -3.81
N THR A 115 -13.17 3.78 -5.05
CA THR A 115 -13.90 3.30 -6.22
C THR A 115 -13.55 1.83 -6.51
N GLU A 116 -12.33 1.41 -6.19
CA GLU A 116 -11.91 0.01 -6.23
C GLU A 116 -12.61 -0.85 -5.21
N GLU A 117 -12.74 -0.37 -3.98
CA GLU A 117 -13.50 -1.04 -2.91
C GLU A 117 -14.98 -1.21 -3.30
N HIS A 118 -15.68 -0.15 -3.69
CA HIS A 118 -17.08 -0.26 -4.10
C HIS A 118 -17.26 -1.19 -5.32
N LEU A 119 -16.34 -1.14 -6.30
CA LEU A 119 -16.43 -2.05 -7.44
C LEU A 119 -16.17 -3.50 -7.03
N LYS A 120 -15.28 -3.76 -6.06
CA LYS A 120 -15.07 -5.08 -5.49
C LYS A 120 -16.33 -5.60 -4.80
N GLU A 121 -16.99 -4.77 -3.99
CA GLU A 121 -18.27 -5.12 -3.35
C GLU A 121 -19.34 -5.49 -4.37
N ILE A 122 -19.48 -4.70 -5.44
CA ILE A 122 -20.42 -5.00 -6.54
C ILE A 122 -20.08 -6.33 -7.23
N ILE A 123 -18.79 -6.62 -7.46
CA ILE A 123 -18.37 -7.87 -8.08
C ILE A 123 -18.68 -9.05 -7.16
N ASP A 124 -18.37 -8.94 -5.88
CA ASP A 124 -18.60 -10.00 -4.89
C ASP A 124 -20.10 -10.28 -4.73
N GLU A 125 -20.96 -9.26 -4.83
CA GLU A 125 -22.42 -9.40 -4.76
C GLU A 125 -23.02 -9.98 -6.06
N VAL A 126 -22.64 -9.46 -7.22
CA VAL A 126 -23.25 -9.83 -8.51
C VAL A 126 -22.65 -11.12 -9.09
N TYR A 127 -21.37 -11.39 -8.82
CA TYR A 127 -20.62 -12.51 -9.36
C TYR A 127 -19.79 -13.24 -8.26
N PRO A 128 -20.43 -13.81 -7.23
CA PRO A 128 -19.72 -14.55 -6.18
C PRO A 128 -18.96 -15.78 -6.74
N ASP A 129 -19.41 -16.34 -7.85
CA ASP A 129 -18.84 -17.49 -8.55
C ASP A 129 -18.06 -17.09 -9.82
N LEU A 130 -17.59 -15.84 -9.91
CA LEU A 130 -16.88 -15.30 -11.07
C LEU A 130 -15.76 -16.24 -11.58
N SER A 131 -15.00 -16.84 -10.67
CA SER A 131 -13.94 -17.80 -11.00
C SER A 131 -14.49 -19.02 -11.74
N GLU A 132 -15.58 -19.61 -11.25
CA GLU A 132 -16.21 -20.77 -11.88
C GLU A 132 -16.77 -20.41 -13.27
N TYR A 133 -17.34 -19.21 -13.41
CA TYR A 133 -17.86 -18.71 -14.67
C TYR A 133 -16.76 -18.51 -15.72
N LEU A 134 -15.60 -17.96 -15.32
CA LEU A 134 -14.41 -17.83 -16.18
C LEU A 134 -13.85 -19.18 -16.61
N VAL A 135 -13.85 -20.19 -15.72
CA VAL A 135 -13.45 -21.56 -16.06
C VAL A 135 -14.42 -22.18 -17.07
N LYS A 136 -15.74 -22.01 -16.89
CA LYS A 136 -16.75 -22.47 -17.85
C LYS A 136 -16.55 -21.83 -19.23
N MET A 137 -16.28 -20.52 -19.27
CA MET A 137 -16.01 -19.79 -20.51
C MET A 137 -14.74 -20.30 -21.20
N SER A 138 -13.68 -20.55 -20.44
CA SER A 138 -12.42 -21.09 -20.96
C SER A 138 -12.60 -22.48 -21.59
N LYS A 139 -13.42 -23.34 -20.95
CA LYS A 139 -13.80 -24.65 -21.50
C LYS A 139 -14.61 -24.51 -22.79
N ALA A 140 -15.58 -23.60 -22.82
CA ALA A 140 -16.38 -23.34 -24.01
C ALA A 140 -15.49 -22.88 -25.18
N LYS A 141 -14.61 -21.89 -24.95
CA LYS A 141 -13.62 -21.41 -25.92
C LYS A 141 -12.74 -22.55 -26.46
N LYS A 142 -12.17 -23.36 -25.58
CA LYS A 142 -11.36 -24.54 -25.96
C LYS A 142 -12.15 -25.47 -26.88
N ASN A 143 -13.37 -25.83 -26.48
CA ASN A 143 -14.22 -26.75 -27.24
C ASN A 143 -14.57 -26.18 -28.63
N THR A 144 -14.88 -24.88 -28.74
CA THR A 144 -15.16 -24.23 -30.03
C THR A 144 -13.92 -24.23 -30.93
N ILE A 145 -12.75 -23.90 -30.37
CA ILE A 145 -11.47 -23.92 -31.12
C ILE A 145 -11.17 -25.34 -31.61
N THR A 146 -11.31 -26.37 -30.77
CA THR A 146 -11.10 -27.76 -31.17
C THR A 146 -12.03 -28.17 -32.31
N ARG A 147 -13.31 -27.75 -32.28
CA ARG A 147 -14.25 -28.02 -33.38
C ARG A 147 -13.82 -27.33 -34.68
N ILE A 148 -13.39 -26.08 -34.61
CA ILE A 148 -12.88 -25.34 -35.77
C ILE A 148 -11.67 -26.07 -36.37
N ILE A 149 -10.69 -26.44 -35.54
CA ILE A 149 -9.48 -27.13 -35.98
C ILE A 149 -9.79 -28.48 -36.63
N ASN A 150 -10.66 -29.29 -36.02
CA ASN A 150 -11.01 -30.60 -36.60
C ASN A 150 -11.74 -30.42 -37.93
N SER A 151 -12.64 -29.44 -38.03
CA SER A 151 -13.36 -29.17 -39.29
C SER A 151 -12.46 -28.67 -40.42
N THR A 152 -11.37 -27.95 -40.10
CA THR A 152 -10.39 -27.53 -41.12
C THR A 152 -9.44 -28.66 -41.52
N ILE A 153 -9.12 -29.59 -40.62
CA ILE A 153 -8.26 -30.76 -40.91
C ILE A 153 -8.99 -31.80 -41.76
N GLU A 154 -10.29 -32.02 -41.54
CA GLU A 154 -11.08 -33.06 -42.22
C GLU A 154 -11.38 -32.78 -43.71
N THR A 155 -10.94 -31.64 -44.28
CA THR A 155 -11.07 -31.21 -45.69
C THR A 155 -12.49 -31.15 -46.29
N ASN A 156 -13.53 -31.48 -45.51
CA ASN A 156 -14.93 -31.37 -45.91
C ASN A 156 -15.53 -30.11 -45.29
N ILE A 157 -15.20 -28.96 -45.90
CA ILE A 157 -15.48 -27.63 -45.34
C ILE A 157 -16.95 -27.26 -45.58
N ASP A 158 -17.79 -27.43 -44.57
CA ASP A 158 -19.09 -26.74 -44.54
C ASP A 158 -18.86 -25.30 -44.06
N ASP A 159 -18.57 -24.41 -45.02
CA ASP A 159 -18.31 -22.97 -44.80
C ASP A 159 -19.37 -22.31 -43.91
N LYS A 160 -20.62 -22.77 -43.97
CA LYS A 160 -21.73 -22.22 -43.17
C LYS A 160 -21.61 -22.61 -41.70
N GLN A 161 -21.20 -23.84 -41.41
CA GLN A 161 -20.92 -24.29 -40.04
C GLN A 161 -19.66 -23.63 -39.49
N LEU A 162 -18.61 -23.52 -40.30
CA LEU A 162 -17.37 -22.87 -39.91
C LEU A 162 -17.59 -21.40 -39.55
N ASN A 163 -18.38 -20.67 -40.35
CA ASN A 163 -18.74 -19.28 -40.08
C ASN A 163 -19.61 -19.14 -38.82
N LYS A 164 -20.52 -20.10 -38.56
CA LYS A 164 -21.31 -20.15 -37.31
C LYS A 164 -20.42 -20.38 -36.08
N LEU A 165 -19.43 -21.27 -36.17
CA LEU A 165 -18.45 -21.51 -35.11
C LEU A 165 -17.57 -20.28 -34.87
N GLY A 166 -17.16 -19.59 -35.94
CA GLY A 166 -16.42 -18.33 -35.87
C GLY A 166 -17.18 -17.25 -35.10
N LYS A 167 -18.46 -17.02 -35.43
CA LYS A 167 -19.32 -16.08 -34.70
C LYS A 167 -19.52 -16.48 -33.23
N HIS A 168 -19.65 -17.77 -32.95
CA HIS A 168 -19.76 -18.26 -31.58
C HIS A 168 -18.48 -17.99 -30.78
N LEU A 169 -17.31 -18.23 -31.38
CA LEU A 169 -16.02 -17.91 -30.77
C LEU A 169 -15.88 -16.41 -30.51
N GLU A 170 -16.29 -15.56 -31.45
CA GLU A 170 -16.25 -14.10 -31.28
C GLU A 170 -17.11 -13.63 -30.10
N LEU A 171 -18.33 -14.18 -29.96
CA LEU A 171 -19.21 -13.89 -28.83
C LEU A 171 -18.61 -14.33 -27.49
N VAL A 172 -18.02 -15.53 -27.46
CA VAL A 172 -17.32 -16.06 -26.27
C VAL A 172 -16.15 -15.17 -25.88
N LEU A 173 -15.34 -14.73 -26.84
CA LEU A 173 -14.21 -13.81 -26.60
C LEU A 173 -14.66 -12.43 -26.13
N LYS A 174 -15.75 -11.90 -26.71
CA LYS A 174 -16.33 -10.63 -26.28
C LYS A 174 -16.86 -10.71 -24.85
N ALA A 175 -17.57 -11.78 -24.52
CA ALA A 175 -18.06 -12.03 -23.17
C ALA A 175 -16.91 -12.19 -22.15
N GLU A 176 -15.85 -12.92 -22.51
CA GLU A 176 -14.65 -13.08 -21.68
C GLU A 176 -13.97 -11.73 -21.39
N ARG A 177 -13.79 -10.86 -22.40
CA ARG A 177 -13.21 -9.52 -22.21
C ARG A 177 -14.06 -8.62 -21.32
N GLU A 178 -15.38 -8.63 -21.51
CA GLU A 178 -16.29 -7.86 -20.67
C GLU A 178 -16.22 -8.34 -19.22
N LEU A 179 -16.14 -9.65 -18.98
CA LEU A 179 -16.01 -10.22 -17.63
C LEU A 179 -14.68 -9.88 -16.96
N LEU A 180 -13.57 -9.98 -17.70
CA LEU A 180 -12.25 -9.57 -17.20
C LEU A 180 -12.27 -8.08 -16.83
N ARG A 181 -12.91 -7.23 -17.65
CA ARG A 181 -13.10 -5.81 -17.34
C ARG A 181 -13.96 -5.60 -16.10
N THR A 182 -15.08 -6.30 -15.96
CA THR A 182 -15.94 -6.19 -14.77
C THR A 182 -15.24 -6.65 -13.51
N GLY A 183 -14.47 -7.75 -13.60
CA GLY A 183 -13.68 -8.31 -12.50
C GLY A 183 -12.38 -7.56 -12.22
N LYS A 184 -12.08 -6.48 -12.97
CA LYS A 184 -10.79 -5.77 -12.96
C LYS A 184 -9.57 -6.69 -13.10
N MET A 185 -9.71 -7.75 -13.87
CA MET A 185 -8.65 -8.71 -14.12
C MET A 185 -7.79 -8.26 -15.29
N LEU A 186 -6.48 -8.38 -15.13
CA LEU A 186 -5.50 -8.09 -16.17
C LEU A 186 -5.47 -9.22 -17.19
N THR A 187 -5.35 -8.85 -18.47
CA THR A 187 -5.05 -9.80 -19.55
C THR A 187 -3.61 -10.26 -19.47
N SER A 188 -3.27 -11.36 -20.16
CA SER A 188 -1.89 -11.85 -20.22
C SER A 188 -0.91 -10.83 -20.80
N TYR A 189 -1.35 -9.97 -21.72
CA TYR A 189 -0.51 -8.90 -22.26
C TYR A 189 -0.25 -7.80 -21.23
N GLU A 190 -1.29 -7.35 -20.52
CA GLU A 190 -1.17 -6.33 -19.48
C GLU A 190 -0.32 -6.81 -18.30
N LEU A 191 -0.40 -8.10 -17.93
CA LEU A 191 0.49 -8.71 -16.92
C LEU A 191 1.96 -8.64 -17.35
N LEU A 192 2.28 -8.99 -18.59
CA LEU A 192 3.64 -8.92 -19.12
C LEU A 192 4.18 -7.49 -19.17
N GLU A 193 3.31 -6.52 -19.47
CA GLU A 193 3.69 -5.09 -19.48
C GLU A 193 3.99 -4.59 -18.07
N ILE A 194 3.16 -4.95 -17.09
CA ILE A 194 3.40 -4.62 -15.67
C ILE A 194 4.69 -5.29 -15.17
N ASP A 195 4.90 -6.57 -15.45
CA ASP A 195 6.13 -7.28 -15.07
C ASP A 195 7.36 -6.60 -15.67
N LYS A 196 7.28 -6.16 -16.93
CA LYS A 196 8.37 -5.41 -17.57
C LYS A 196 8.62 -4.06 -16.87
N GLN A 197 7.57 -3.30 -16.56
CA GLN A 197 7.66 -2.02 -15.85
C GLN A 197 8.27 -2.20 -14.45
N LEU A 198 7.83 -3.21 -13.69
CA LEU A 198 8.37 -3.52 -12.37
C LEU A 198 9.86 -3.87 -12.43
N ASN A 199 10.27 -4.71 -13.40
CA ASN A 199 11.68 -5.04 -13.60
C ASN A 199 12.53 -3.79 -13.97
N GLU A 200 11.98 -2.87 -14.78
CA GLU A 200 12.66 -1.62 -15.13
C GLU A 200 12.76 -0.66 -13.94
N GLU A 201 11.75 -0.62 -13.05
CA GLU A 201 11.76 0.17 -11.81
C GLU A 201 12.71 -0.40 -10.75
N GLU A 202 12.78 -1.73 -10.60
CA GLU A 202 13.72 -2.40 -9.69
C GLU A 202 15.18 -2.20 -10.11
N LEU A 203 15.47 -2.16 -11.42
CA LEU A 203 16.80 -1.87 -11.95
C LEU A 203 17.24 -0.40 -11.75
N GLN A 204 16.29 0.51 -11.45
CA GLN A 204 16.56 1.94 -11.22
C GLN A 204 16.74 2.31 -9.73
N GLN A 205 16.57 1.35 -8.81
CA GLN A 205 16.82 1.52 -7.36
C GLN A 205 18.24 1.11 -6.96
#